data_AF-S7UXL3-F1
#
_entry.id   AF-S7UXL3-F1
#
_cell.length_a   1.000
_cell.length_b   1.000
_cell.length_c   1.000
_cell.angle_alpha   90.00
_cell.angle_beta   90.00
_cell.angle_gamma   90.00
#
_symmetry.space_group_name_H-M   'P 1'
#
loop_
_entity.id
_entity.type
_entity.pdbx_description
1 polymer ?
#
loop_
_entity_poly.entity_id
_entity_poly.type
_entity_poly.pdbx_seq_one_letter_code
_entity_poly.pdbx_strand_id
1 'polypeptide(L)'
;MEEDATVTQEEPEVFTSSDRGGSVGGSEGESNIREIPSYPLENGEQIRDEHLETDAGQETCVAVWASPEDGSLGPAAYVALEETFDQTLKDLPDDPSLDAFRRQYEQLLSALKRSHESELSLLARCKTLTSQISENATKVTAALKLSDEDQSSIDILKKEVQHAWHLVQAGKDREELARETIYSLRKTIEDLNRQIEATETEHITQEAKLEEYLQEREKLLRECDQLAAHNVQMSTDNETMSRTLETLERRVAE
;
A
#
# COMPACT_ATOMS: atom_id res chain seq x y z
N MET A 1 -14.60 -39.08 -51.93
CA MET A 1 -13.40 -38.22 -51.77
C MET A 1 -13.93 -36.83 -51.41
N GLU A 2 -14.60 -36.58 -50.29
CA GLU A 2 -14.39 -36.99 -48.88
C GLU A 2 -12.94 -36.80 -48.42
N GLU A 3 -12.76 -35.80 -47.54
CA GLU A 3 -11.95 -35.73 -46.30
C GLU A 3 -11.77 -34.23 -45.96
N ASP A 4 -12.74 -33.59 -45.29
CA ASP A 4 -12.93 -33.46 -43.82
C ASP A 4 -11.71 -32.90 -43.06
N ALA A 5 -11.77 -31.59 -42.79
CA ALA A 5 -10.84 -30.86 -41.94
C ALA A 5 -11.27 -31.01 -40.48
N THR A 6 -10.47 -31.74 -39.71
CA THR A 6 -10.65 -31.95 -38.27
C THR A 6 -10.38 -30.66 -37.49
N VAL A 7 -11.45 -30.10 -36.93
CA VAL A 7 -11.42 -29.10 -35.86
C VAL A 7 -11.11 -29.82 -34.56
N THR A 8 -9.90 -29.63 -34.01
CA THR A 8 -9.58 -30.01 -32.64
C THR A 8 -10.18 -28.97 -31.69
N GLN A 9 -11.26 -29.37 -31.00
CA GLN A 9 -11.77 -28.71 -29.81
C GLN A 9 -10.93 -29.16 -28.61
N GLU A 10 -10.41 -28.20 -27.84
CA GLU A 10 -9.85 -28.44 -26.50
C GLU A 10 -11.01 -28.66 -25.51
N GLU A 11 -11.00 -29.81 -24.83
CA GLU A 11 -11.89 -30.11 -23.70
C GLU A 11 -11.42 -29.40 -22.41
N PRO A 12 -12.33 -29.01 -21.51
CA PRO A 12 -11.99 -28.47 -20.20
C PRO A 12 -11.67 -29.59 -19.20
N GLU A 13 -10.51 -29.53 -18.56
CA GLU A 13 -10.16 -30.47 -17.49
C GLU A 13 -11.05 -30.30 -16.24
N VAL A 14 -11.61 -31.43 -15.84
CA VAL A 14 -12.37 -31.63 -14.60
C VAL A 14 -11.39 -31.76 -13.44
N PHE A 15 -11.32 -30.74 -12.58
CA PHE A 15 -10.58 -30.85 -11.31
C PHE A 15 -11.44 -31.61 -10.29
N THR A 16 -11.06 -32.85 -10.02
CA THR A 16 -11.72 -33.71 -9.04
C THR A 16 -11.26 -33.37 -7.62
N SER A 17 -12.21 -33.43 -6.70
CA SER A 17 -12.05 -33.31 -5.27
C SER A 17 -11.21 -34.46 -4.69
N SER A 18 -10.33 -34.14 -3.74
CA SER A 18 -9.95 -35.10 -2.70
C SER A 18 -9.53 -34.38 -1.43
N ASP A 19 -10.32 -34.66 -0.40
CA ASP A 19 -10.09 -34.43 1.01
C ASP A 19 -8.67 -34.75 1.46
N ARG A 20 -8.07 -33.83 2.22
CA ARG A 20 -7.24 -34.20 3.37
C ARG A 20 -7.58 -33.30 4.55
N GLY A 21 -8.21 -33.92 5.54
CA GLY A 21 -8.46 -33.33 6.85
C GLY A 21 -7.17 -32.81 7.50
N GLY A 22 -7.23 -31.55 7.93
CA GLY A 22 -6.23 -30.90 8.76
C GLY A 22 -6.78 -30.76 10.17
N SER A 23 -6.13 -31.46 11.09
CA SER A 23 -6.39 -31.55 12.51
C SER A 23 -6.43 -30.19 13.23
N VAL A 24 -7.35 -30.08 14.18
CA VAL A 24 -7.46 -29.04 15.20
C VAL A 24 -6.18 -28.98 16.02
N GLY A 25 -5.51 -27.84 16.03
CA GLY A 25 -4.42 -27.52 16.92
C GLY A 25 -4.47 -26.05 17.29
N GLY A 26 -5.07 -25.75 18.44
CA GLY A 26 -5.01 -24.43 19.06
C GLY A 26 -3.56 -24.06 19.34
N SER A 27 -3.18 -22.87 18.90
CA SER A 27 -1.94 -22.21 19.26
C SER A 27 -2.27 -20.73 19.30
N GLU A 28 -2.45 -20.23 20.52
CA GLU A 28 -2.46 -18.83 20.88
C GLU A 28 -1.19 -18.17 20.30
N GLY A 29 -1.35 -17.58 19.13
CA GLY A 29 -0.36 -16.72 18.51
C GLY A 29 -0.92 -15.32 18.55
N GLU A 30 -0.64 -14.60 19.63
CA GLU A 30 -0.70 -13.14 19.66
C GLU A 30 0.23 -12.61 18.58
N SER A 31 -0.24 -12.54 17.33
CA SER A 31 0.41 -11.71 16.32
C SER A 31 0.03 -10.26 16.65
N ASN A 32 0.79 -9.75 17.60
CA ASN A 32 1.15 -8.36 17.81
C ASN A 32 1.35 -7.69 16.43
N ILE A 33 0.25 -7.22 15.83
CA ILE A 33 0.28 -6.20 14.79
C ILE A 33 0.81 -4.99 15.52
N ARG A 34 2.13 -4.82 15.49
CA ARG A 34 2.81 -3.62 15.93
C ARG A 34 1.97 -2.46 15.41
N GLU A 35 1.37 -1.71 16.34
CA GLU A 35 0.74 -0.44 16.05
C GLU A 35 1.71 0.32 15.14
N ILE A 36 1.33 0.47 13.87
CA ILE A 36 2.05 1.39 12.99
C ILE A 36 1.85 2.73 13.69
N PRO A 37 2.94 3.40 14.13
CA PRO A 37 2.81 4.61 14.91
C PRO A 37 1.86 5.56 14.19
N SER A 38 0.76 5.91 14.86
CA SER A 38 -0.09 7.01 14.43
C SER A 38 0.75 8.25 14.61
N TYR A 39 1.52 8.59 13.58
CA TYR A 39 2.07 9.93 13.47
C TYR A 39 0.86 10.84 13.30
N PRO A 40 0.61 11.78 14.23
CA PRO A 40 -0.27 12.87 13.92
C PRO A 40 0.33 13.52 12.68
N LEU A 41 -0.44 13.59 11.60
CA LEU A 41 -0.17 14.60 10.58
C LEU A 41 -0.47 15.93 11.27
N GLU A 42 0.44 16.36 12.15
CA GLU A 42 0.57 17.75 12.56
C GLU A 42 0.64 18.51 11.26
N ASN A 43 -0.44 19.23 10.98
CA ASN A 43 -0.57 20.38 10.09
C ASN A 43 0.79 20.78 9.51
N GLY A 44 1.24 20.00 8.53
CA GLY A 44 2.43 20.27 7.77
C GLY A 44 1.97 21.38 6.87
N GLU A 45 2.35 22.58 7.28
CA GLU A 45 2.11 23.85 6.64
C GLU A 45 1.73 23.65 5.19
N GLN A 46 0.58 24.21 4.84
CA GLN A 46 0.30 24.66 3.49
C GLN A 46 1.59 25.35 3.00
N ILE A 47 2.50 24.60 2.38
CA ILE A 47 3.49 25.17 1.50
C ILE A 47 2.57 25.66 0.41
N ARG A 48 2.18 26.92 0.57
CA ARG A 48 1.53 27.72 -0.45
C ARG A 48 2.24 27.31 -1.71
N ASP A 49 1.46 26.77 -2.64
CA ASP A 49 1.72 26.93 -4.05
C ASP A 49 1.96 28.43 -4.27
N GLU A 50 3.17 28.87 -3.99
CA GLU A 50 3.86 29.82 -4.83
C GLU A 50 4.31 28.99 -6.03
N HIS A 51 3.30 28.56 -6.80
CA HIS A 51 3.37 28.59 -8.24
C HIS A 51 3.66 30.06 -8.57
N LEU A 52 4.92 30.48 -8.38
CA LEU A 52 5.47 31.51 -9.22
C LEU A 52 5.42 30.86 -10.59
N GLU A 53 4.30 31.12 -11.28
CA GLU A 53 4.32 31.37 -12.71
C GLU A 53 5.38 32.46 -12.93
N THR A 54 6.66 32.10 -12.86
CA THR A 54 7.66 32.76 -13.68
C THR A 54 7.44 32.20 -15.07
N ASP A 55 6.39 32.73 -15.70
CA ASP A 55 6.50 33.28 -17.04
C ASP A 55 7.60 34.37 -17.01
N ALA A 56 8.83 33.93 -16.79
CA ALA A 56 10.03 34.71 -16.90
C ALA A 56 10.90 33.87 -17.80
N GLY A 57 11.14 34.40 -18.99
CA GLY A 57 11.57 33.66 -20.14
C GLY A 57 12.78 32.78 -19.88
N GLN A 58 13.07 32.00 -20.91
CA GLN A 58 14.40 31.49 -21.16
C GLN A 58 15.39 32.67 -21.29
N GLU A 59 15.62 33.44 -20.24
CA GLU A 59 16.85 34.18 -20.01
C GLU A 59 17.88 33.12 -19.68
N THR A 60 18.25 32.42 -20.74
CA THR A 60 19.61 31.99 -20.94
C THR A 60 20.49 33.13 -20.45
N CYS A 61 21.06 32.97 -19.25
CA CYS A 61 22.18 33.77 -18.78
C CYS A 61 23.40 33.41 -19.63
N VAL A 62 23.26 33.49 -20.96
CA VAL A 62 24.37 33.76 -21.85
C VAL A 62 24.59 35.24 -21.65
N ALA A 63 25.23 35.57 -20.54
CA ALA A 63 25.95 36.82 -20.47
C ALA A 63 26.83 36.81 -21.72
N VAL A 64 26.49 37.67 -22.67
CA VAL A 64 27.31 37.96 -23.83
C VAL A 64 28.48 38.74 -23.25
N TRP A 65 29.50 38.02 -22.78
CA TRP A 65 30.75 38.63 -22.36
C TRP A 65 31.34 39.14 -23.67
N ALA A 66 31.32 40.46 -23.83
CA ALA A 66 31.99 41.13 -24.93
C ALA A 66 33.40 40.53 -25.05
N SER A 67 33.70 39.97 -26.22
CA SER A 67 34.95 39.29 -26.46
C SER A 67 36.11 40.22 -26.07
N PRO A 68 37.08 39.76 -25.26
CA PRO A 68 38.18 40.59 -24.75
C PRO A 68 39.19 41.01 -25.84
N GLU A 69 38.83 40.87 -27.11
CA GLU A 69 39.71 41.01 -28.27
C GLU A 69 39.89 42.49 -28.69
N ASP A 70 39.06 43.42 -28.20
CA ASP A 70 39.02 44.82 -28.69
C ASP A 70 40.11 45.75 -28.12
N GLY A 71 40.95 45.26 -27.18
CA GLY A 71 41.99 46.08 -26.54
C GLY A 71 43.44 45.71 -26.85
N SER A 72 43.68 44.54 -27.43
CA SER A 72 45.04 43.98 -27.58
C SER A 72 45.67 44.35 -28.92
N LEU A 73 46.93 44.80 -28.90
CA LEU A 73 47.74 44.82 -30.12
C LEU A 73 47.83 43.39 -30.66
N GLY A 74 47.33 43.18 -31.88
CA GLY A 74 47.40 41.88 -32.53
C GLY A 74 48.86 41.41 -32.65
N PRO A 75 49.15 40.10 -32.61
CA PRO A 75 50.51 39.57 -32.63
C PRO A 75 51.37 40.12 -33.78
N ALA A 76 50.77 40.31 -34.96
CA ALA A 76 51.43 40.86 -36.14
C ALA A 76 51.78 42.36 -35.99
N ALA A 77 50.92 43.14 -35.34
CA ALA A 77 51.18 44.56 -35.09
C ALA A 77 52.28 44.76 -34.04
N TYR A 78 52.34 43.88 -33.04
CA TYR A 78 53.40 43.89 -32.03
C TYR A 78 54.77 43.50 -32.61
N VAL A 79 54.84 42.47 -33.48
CA VAL A 79 56.08 42.08 -34.17
C VAL A 79 56.59 43.20 -35.10
N ALA A 80 55.69 43.81 -35.88
CA ALA A 80 56.06 44.94 -36.74
C ALA A 80 56.63 46.12 -35.92
N LEU A 81 56.08 46.36 -34.73
CA LEU A 81 56.61 47.35 -33.80
C LEU A 81 58.02 46.97 -33.32
N GLU A 82 58.26 45.73 -32.89
CA GLU A 82 59.59 45.27 -32.48
C GLU A 82 60.63 45.41 -33.59
N GLU A 83 60.29 45.08 -34.84
CA GLU A 83 61.18 45.26 -35.99
C GLU A 83 61.54 46.73 -36.23
N THR A 84 60.58 47.65 -36.08
CA THR A 84 60.86 49.09 -36.17
C THR A 84 61.76 49.58 -35.05
N PHE A 85 61.60 49.06 -33.82
CA PHE A 85 62.46 49.38 -32.67
C PHE A 85 63.89 48.88 -32.87
N ASP A 86 64.07 47.68 -33.42
CA ASP A 86 65.40 47.14 -33.72
C ASP A 86 66.06 47.87 -34.89
N GLN A 87 65.28 48.32 -35.87
CA GLN A 87 65.77 49.12 -36.99
C GLN A 87 66.24 50.50 -36.53
N THR A 88 65.48 51.19 -35.67
CA THR A 88 65.90 52.50 -35.12
C THR A 88 67.15 52.39 -34.25
N LEU A 89 67.33 51.28 -33.53
CA LEU A 89 68.55 51.01 -32.74
C LEU A 89 69.78 50.70 -33.62
N LYS A 90 69.59 50.17 -34.84
CA LYS A 90 70.67 49.93 -35.81
C LYS A 90 71.06 51.18 -36.60
N ASP A 91 70.10 52.04 -36.88
CA ASP A 91 70.31 53.29 -37.63
C ASP A 91 70.92 54.40 -36.77
N LEU A 92 71.01 54.21 -35.45
CA LEU A 92 71.64 55.14 -34.52
C LEU A 92 73.19 55.01 -34.58
N PRO A 93 73.94 56.12 -34.78
CA PRO A 93 75.40 56.09 -34.77
C PRO A 93 75.95 55.83 -33.35
N ASP A 94 77.08 55.14 -33.26
CA ASP A 94 77.83 54.90 -32.01
C ASP A 94 78.54 56.18 -31.53
N ASP A 95 77.76 57.21 -31.19
CA ASP A 95 78.24 58.46 -30.61
C ASP A 95 78.02 58.44 -29.08
N PRO A 96 79.04 58.73 -28.25
CA PRO A 96 78.91 58.73 -26.79
C PRO A 96 77.86 59.71 -26.25
N SER A 97 77.43 60.70 -27.03
CA SER A 97 76.33 61.61 -26.66
C SER A 97 74.93 60.97 -26.77
N LEU A 98 74.77 59.93 -27.59
CA LEU A 98 73.51 59.21 -27.83
C LEU A 98 73.34 57.95 -26.98
N ASP A 99 74.41 57.49 -26.31
CA ASP A 99 74.39 56.30 -25.43
C ASP A 99 73.32 56.36 -24.33
N ALA A 100 73.10 57.55 -23.75
CA ALA A 100 72.08 57.73 -22.72
C ALA A 100 70.66 57.53 -23.29
N PHE A 101 70.41 58.00 -24.52
CA PHE A 101 69.15 57.81 -25.22
C PHE A 101 68.94 56.34 -25.60
N ARG A 102 69.99 55.66 -26.10
CA ARG A 102 69.97 54.23 -26.43
C ARG A 102 69.56 53.38 -25.23
N ARG A 103 70.17 53.62 -24.06
CA ARG A 103 69.83 52.93 -22.81
C ARG A 103 68.38 53.17 -22.38
N GLN A 104 67.88 54.40 -22.50
CA GLN A 104 66.48 54.70 -22.16
C GLN A 104 65.50 54.06 -23.14
N TYR A 105 65.84 53.98 -24.43
CA TYR A 105 65.02 53.35 -25.45
C TYR A 105 64.97 51.82 -25.29
N GLU A 106 66.10 51.18 -25.00
CA GLU A 106 66.18 49.75 -24.65
C GLU A 106 65.40 49.44 -23.35
N GLN A 107 65.45 50.35 -22.36
CA GLN A 107 64.67 50.24 -21.13
C GLN A 107 63.17 50.32 -21.40
N LEU A 108 62.73 51.21 -22.29
CA LEU A 108 61.34 51.33 -22.73
C LEU A 108 60.87 50.06 -23.45
N LEU A 109 61.67 49.55 -24.40
CA LEU A 109 61.38 48.30 -25.11
C LEU A 109 61.25 47.12 -24.15
N SER A 110 62.14 47.04 -23.16
CA SER A 110 62.09 46.01 -22.12
C SER A 110 60.83 46.10 -21.26
N ALA A 111 60.39 47.31 -20.91
CA ALA A 111 59.14 47.54 -20.19
C ALA A 111 57.92 47.17 -21.03
N LEU A 112 57.92 47.53 -22.32
CA LEU A 112 56.86 47.18 -23.28
C LEU A 112 56.73 45.66 -23.45
N LYS A 113 57.85 44.95 -23.63
CA LYS A 113 57.89 43.47 -23.72
C LYS A 113 57.26 42.81 -22.50
N ARG A 114 57.67 43.23 -21.30
CA ARG A 114 57.08 42.72 -20.05
C ARG A 114 55.59 43.01 -19.94
N SER A 115 55.16 44.21 -20.33
CA SER A 115 53.73 44.58 -20.31
C SER A 115 52.93 43.71 -21.28
N HIS A 116 53.41 43.50 -22.51
CA HIS A 116 52.73 42.70 -23.52
C HIS A 116 52.65 41.21 -23.12
N GLU A 117 53.73 40.63 -22.58
CA GLU A 117 53.68 39.28 -22.02
C GLU A 117 52.66 39.14 -20.88
N SER A 118 52.60 40.14 -19.99
CA SER A 118 51.63 40.16 -18.90
C SER A 118 50.19 40.28 -19.41
N GLU A 119 49.96 41.07 -20.45
CA GLU A 119 48.67 41.24 -21.12
C GLU A 119 48.22 39.93 -21.77
N LEU A 120 49.10 39.26 -22.53
CA LEU A 120 48.81 37.97 -23.14
C LEU A 120 48.47 36.91 -22.10
N SER A 121 49.23 36.87 -20.98
CA SER A 121 48.94 35.97 -19.87
C SER A 121 47.58 36.26 -19.23
N LEU A 122 47.23 37.54 -19.07
CA LEU A 122 45.94 37.96 -18.52
C LEU A 122 44.80 37.59 -19.47
N LEU A 123 44.94 37.82 -20.77
CA LEU A 123 43.95 37.44 -21.79
C LEU A 123 43.75 35.92 -21.83
N ALA A 124 44.82 35.13 -21.78
CA ALA A 124 44.73 33.69 -21.71
C ALA A 124 43.95 33.24 -20.46
N ARG A 125 44.25 33.84 -19.30
CA ARG A 125 43.51 33.57 -18.06
C ARG A 125 42.05 33.98 -18.16
N CYS A 126 41.73 35.12 -18.74
CA CYS A 126 40.35 35.55 -19.00
C CYS A 126 39.62 34.55 -19.90
N LYS A 127 40.23 34.09 -21.00
CA LYS A 127 39.65 33.07 -21.88
C LYS A 127 39.38 31.76 -21.14
N THR A 128 40.32 31.32 -20.29
CA THR A 128 40.11 30.14 -19.44
C THR A 128 38.96 30.34 -18.46
N LEU A 129 38.88 31.48 -17.76
CA LEU A 129 37.79 31.76 -16.83
C LEU A 129 36.44 31.82 -17.54
N THR A 130 36.36 32.48 -18.70
CA THR A 130 35.13 32.52 -19.50
C THR A 130 34.68 31.12 -19.92
N SER A 131 35.62 30.27 -20.34
CA SER A 131 35.32 28.86 -20.65
C SER A 131 34.85 28.07 -19.43
N GLN A 132 35.44 28.30 -18.25
CA GLN A 132 35.01 27.65 -17.01
C GLN A 132 33.62 28.12 -16.58
N ILE A 133 33.32 29.41 -16.75
CA ILE A 133 32.00 29.98 -16.45
C ILE A 133 30.95 29.37 -17.36
N SER A 134 31.21 29.26 -18.66
CA SER A 134 30.25 28.65 -19.58
C SER A 134 30.04 27.16 -19.29
N GLU A 135 31.10 26.42 -18.96
CA GLU A 135 31.00 25.01 -18.55
C GLU A 135 30.24 24.87 -17.22
N ASN A 136 30.44 25.76 -16.25
CA ASN A 136 29.70 25.70 -15.00
C ASN A 136 28.23 26.07 -15.22
N ALA A 137 27.92 27.04 -16.08
CA ALA A 137 26.56 27.38 -16.45
C ALA A 137 25.82 26.18 -17.09
N THR A 138 26.48 25.42 -17.97
CA THR A 138 25.88 24.19 -18.53
C THR A 138 25.67 23.12 -17.46
N LYS A 139 26.61 22.96 -16.51
CA LYS A 139 26.43 22.04 -15.38
C LYS A 139 25.27 22.43 -14.48
N VAL A 140 25.14 23.70 -14.13
CA VAL A 140 24.05 24.22 -13.30
C VAL A 140 22.70 24.02 -14.01
N THR A 141 22.60 24.36 -15.28
CA THR A 141 21.36 24.14 -16.05
C THR A 141 20.99 22.66 -16.19
N ALA A 142 21.96 21.76 -16.32
CA ALA A 142 21.70 20.32 -16.30
C ALA A 142 21.23 19.84 -14.91
N ALA A 143 21.85 20.32 -13.84
CA ALA A 143 21.47 19.98 -12.46
C ALA A 143 20.06 20.49 -12.11
N LEU A 144 19.68 21.67 -12.58
CA LEU A 144 18.31 22.19 -12.42
C LEU A 144 17.29 21.31 -13.14
N LYS A 145 17.54 20.93 -14.40
CA LYS A 145 16.64 20.02 -15.13
C LYS A 145 16.47 18.68 -14.43
N LEU A 146 17.57 18.09 -13.96
CA LEU A 146 17.52 16.84 -13.20
C LEU A 146 16.72 17.03 -11.90
N SER A 147 16.88 18.16 -11.22
CA SER A 147 16.10 18.47 -10.01
C SER A 147 14.60 18.60 -10.30
N ASP A 148 14.21 19.19 -11.43
CA ASP A 148 12.80 19.29 -11.84
C ASP A 148 12.20 17.91 -12.16
N GLU A 149 12.97 17.04 -12.84
CA GLU A 149 12.60 15.65 -13.11
C GLU A 149 12.47 14.83 -11.82
N ASP A 150 13.38 15.03 -10.87
CA ASP A 150 13.34 14.40 -9.55
C ASP A 150 12.11 14.87 -8.76
N GLN A 151 11.79 16.17 -8.76
CA GLN A 151 10.58 16.68 -8.09
C GLN A 151 9.30 16.09 -8.68
N SER A 152 9.20 16.02 -10.01
CA SER A 152 8.08 15.36 -10.69
C SER A 152 7.94 13.89 -10.27
N SER A 153 9.06 13.17 -10.22
CA SER A 153 9.09 11.77 -9.79
C SER A 153 8.68 11.60 -8.33
N ILE A 154 9.17 12.48 -7.44
CA ILE A 154 8.79 12.51 -6.02
C ILE A 154 7.28 12.70 -5.87
N ASP A 155 6.67 13.59 -6.64
CA ASP A 155 5.24 13.86 -6.55
C ASP A 155 4.37 12.71 -7.05
N ILE A 156 4.82 11.98 -8.08
CA ILE A 156 4.19 10.73 -8.52
C ILE A 156 4.25 9.71 -7.38
N LEU A 157 5.42 9.48 -6.79
CA LEU A 157 5.60 8.52 -5.70
C LEU A 157 4.76 8.89 -4.46
N LYS A 158 4.67 10.18 -4.10
CA LYS A 158 3.79 10.64 -3.01
C LYS A 158 2.33 10.26 -3.27
N LYS A 159 1.84 10.47 -4.50
CA LYS A 159 0.46 10.10 -4.89
C LYS A 159 0.24 8.59 -4.81
N GLU A 160 1.23 7.80 -5.22
CA GLU A 160 1.16 6.33 -5.11
C GLU A 160 1.12 5.86 -3.65
N VAL A 161 1.94 6.45 -2.77
CA VAL A 161 1.91 6.16 -1.33
C VAL A 161 0.54 6.51 -0.73
N GLN A 162 -0.01 7.68 -1.09
CA GLN A 162 -1.35 8.06 -0.67
C GLN A 162 -2.39 7.07 -1.19
N HIS A 163 -2.32 6.64 -2.45
CA HIS A 163 -3.24 5.66 -3.01
C HIS A 163 -3.16 4.32 -2.27
N ALA A 164 -1.96 3.82 -2.02
CA ALA A 164 -1.72 2.58 -1.28
C ALA A 164 -2.28 2.68 0.15
N TRP A 165 -2.10 3.83 0.81
CA TRP A 165 -2.67 4.07 2.13
C TRP A 165 -4.21 4.00 2.12
N HIS A 166 -4.87 4.63 1.14
CA HIS A 166 -6.33 4.54 1.00
C HIS A 166 -6.80 3.12 0.70
N LEU A 167 -6.07 2.35 -0.11
CA LEU A 167 -6.34 0.94 -0.39
C LEU A 167 -6.28 0.10 0.90
N VAL A 168 -5.26 0.32 1.73
CA VAL A 168 -5.11 -0.36 3.02
C VAL A 168 -6.25 -0.01 3.97
N GLN A 169 -6.63 1.26 4.07
CA GLN A 169 -7.77 1.67 4.91
C GLN A 169 -9.07 1.04 4.43
N ALA A 170 -9.35 1.08 3.13
CA ALA A 170 -10.52 0.42 2.57
C ALA A 170 -10.51 -1.11 2.79
N GLY A 171 -9.32 -1.73 2.83
CA GLY A 171 -9.17 -3.13 3.22
C GLY A 171 -9.51 -3.36 4.69
N LYS A 172 -9.00 -2.51 5.57
CA LYS A 172 -9.26 -2.56 7.02
C LYS A 172 -10.73 -2.36 7.37
N ASP A 173 -11.41 -1.39 6.74
CA ASP A 173 -12.84 -1.14 6.95
C ASP A 173 -13.68 -2.36 6.53
N ARG A 174 -13.34 -2.99 5.40
CA ARG A 174 -13.99 -4.23 4.96
C ARG A 174 -13.74 -5.39 5.91
N GLU A 175 -12.52 -5.50 6.44
CA GLU A 175 -12.17 -6.51 7.43
C GLU A 175 -12.95 -6.32 8.74
N GLU A 176 -13.09 -5.08 9.20
CA GLU A 176 -13.86 -4.74 10.40
C GLU A 176 -15.34 -5.13 10.25
N LEU A 177 -15.98 -4.76 9.13
CA LEU A 177 -17.34 -5.18 8.81
C LEU A 177 -17.51 -6.72 8.76
N ALA A 178 -16.53 -7.41 8.18
CA ALA A 178 -16.53 -8.87 8.16
C ALA A 178 -16.40 -9.47 9.58
N ARG A 179 -15.54 -8.89 10.43
CA ARG A 179 -15.40 -9.30 11.83
C ARG A 179 -16.68 -9.08 12.63
N GLU A 180 -17.35 -7.94 12.46
CA GLU A 180 -18.65 -7.66 13.08
C GLU A 180 -19.72 -8.66 12.61
N THR A 181 -19.74 -8.99 11.33
CA THR A 181 -20.66 -10.00 10.77
C THR A 181 -20.39 -11.38 11.37
N ILE A 182 -19.12 -11.81 11.43
CA ILE A 182 -18.73 -13.07 12.08
C ILE A 182 -19.15 -13.08 13.55
N TYR A 183 -18.93 -11.98 14.27
CA TYR A 183 -19.32 -11.84 15.66
C TYR A 183 -20.84 -11.97 15.86
N SER A 184 -21.64 -11.28 15.04
CA SER A 184 -23.10 -11.38 15.10
C SER A 184 -23.59 -12.80 14.80
N LEU A 185 -23.04 -13.46 13.78
CA LEU A 185 -23.38 -14.85 13.46
C LEU A 185 -23.02 -15.80 14.60
N ARG A 186 -21.83 -15.65 15.20
CA ARG A 186 -21.43 -16.45 16.39
C ARG A 186 -22.41 -16.29 17.54
N LYS A 187 -22.85 -15.06 17.81
CA LYS A 187 -23.87 -14.79 18.84
C LYS A 187 -25.20 -15.47 18.50
N THR A 188 -25.65 -15.40 17.23
CA THR A 188 -26.89 -16.08 16.83
C THR A 188 -26.81 -17.59 16.96
N ILE A 189 -25.65 -18.20 16.65
CA ILE A 189 -25.43 -19.64 16.84
C ILE A 189 -25.53 -19.98 18.33
N GLU A 190 -24.91 -19.20 19.21
CA GLU A 190 -24.97 -19.43 20.64
C GLU A 190 -26.42 -19.29 21.19
N ASP A 191 -27.15 -18.26 20.74
CA ASP A 191 -28.54 -18.05 21.13
C ASP A 191 -29.46 -19.18 20.62
N LEU A 192 -29.25 -19.68 19.40
CA LEU A 192 -29.98 -20.82 18.86
C LEU A 192 -29.64 -22.12 19.61
N ASN A 193 -28.36 -22.36 19.94
CA ASN A 193 -27.97 -23.52 20.74
C ASN A 193 -28.65 -23.49 22.11
N ARG A 194 -28.71 -22.33 22.78
CA ARG A 194 -29.46 -22.17 24.04
C ARG A 194 -30.94 -22.50 23.88
N GLN A 195 -31.56 -22.09 22.76
CA GLN A 195 -32.96 -22.42 22.49
C GLN A 195 -33.18 -23.92 22.25
N ILE A 196 -32.25 -24.59 21.56
CA ILE A 196 -32.29 -26.04 21.33
C ILE A 196 -32.19 -26.77 22.67
N GLU A 197 -31.21 -26.42 23.50
CA GLU A 197 -31.05 -27.01 24.83
C GLU A 197 -32.30 -26.82 25.69
N ALA A 198 -32.87 -25.61 25.71
CA ALA A 198 -34.11 -25.34 26.42
C ALA A 198 -35.28 -26.20 25.90
N THR A 199 -35.41 -26.32 24.57
CA THR A 199 -36.46 -27.12 23.94
C THR A 199 -36.28 -28.61 24.24
N GLU A 200 -35.06 -29.13 24.19
CA GLU A 200 -34.74 -30.52 24.55
C GLU A 200 -35.07 -30.80 26.02
N THR A 201 -34.72 -29.91 26.94
CA THR A 201 -35.11 -30.06 28.35
C THR A 201 -36.62 -30.03 28.54
N GLU A 202 -37.34 -29.17 27.82
CA GLU A 202 -38.80 -29.14 27.85
C GLU A 202 -39.40 -30.45 27.33
N HIS A 203 -38.92 -30.96 26.19
CA HIS A 203 -39.35 -32.24 25.64
C HIS A 203 -39.15 -33.39 26.63
N ILE A 204 -37.98 -33.49 27.28
CA ILE A 204 -37.73 -34.51 28.30
C ILE A 204 -38.76 -34.41 29.44
N THR A 205 -39.08 -33.19 29.90
CA THR A 205 -40.09 -33.02 30.96
C THR A 205 -41.51 -33.36 30.51
N GLN A 206 -41.84 -33.11 29.24
CA GLN A 206 -43.14 -33.47 28.66
C GLN A 206 -43.26 -34.98 28.46
N GLU A 207 -42.21 -35.64 27.99
CA GLU A 207 -42.13 -37.11 27.86
C GLU A 207 -42.29 -37.79 29.22
N ALA A 208 -41.63 -37.29 30.26
CA ALA A 208 -41.78 -37.81 31.62
C ALA A 208 -43.23 -37.72 32.12
N LYS A 209 -43.92 -36.60 31.86
CA LYS A 209 -45.35 -36.44 32.21
C LYS A 209 -46.25 -37.37 31.42
N LEU A 210 -45.98 -37.55 30.12
CA LEU A 210 -46.74 -38.49 29.28
C LEU A 210 -46.59 -39.92 29.79
N GLU A 211 -45.38 -40.33 30.16
CA GLU A 211 -45.12 -41.64 30.75
C GLU A 211 -45.89 -41.82 32.07
N GLU A 212 -45.91 -40.81 32.94
CA GLU A 212 -46.71 -40.82 34.17
C GLU A 212 -48.21 -40.99 33.88
N TYR A 213 -48.77 -40.24 32.93
CA TYR A 213 -50.17 -40.38 32.51
C TYR A 213 -50.48 -41.75 31.89
N LEU A 214 -49.55 -42.33 31.12
CA LEU A 214 -49.71 -43.67 30.58
C LEU A 214 -49.75 -44.73 31.69
N GLN A 215 -48.89 -44.62 32.70
CA GLN A 215 -48.89 -45.50 33.86
C GLN A 215 -50.18 -45.36 34.68
N GLU A 216 -50.66 -44.13 34.90
CA GLU A 216 -51.92 -43.88 35.60
C GLU A 216 -53.10 -44.47 34.82
N ARG A 217 -53.16 -44.24 33.50
CA ARG A 217 -54.16 -44.86 32.62
C ARG A 217 -54.13 -46.38 32.72
N GLU A 218 -52.95 -47.00 32.73
CA GLU A 218 -52.82 -48.45 32.82
C GLU A 218 -53.27 -48.99 34.18
N LYS A 219 -53.00 -48.27 35.28
CA LYS A 219 -53.53 -48.60 36.62
C LYS A 219 -55.05 -48.54 36.63
N LEU A 220 -55.64 -47.45 36.13
CA LEU A 220 -57.10 -47.29 36.05
C LEU A 220 -57.75 -48.38 35.17
N LEU A 221 -57.12 -48.77 34.06
CA LEU A 221 -57.60 -49.87 33.23
C LEU A 221 -57.60 -51.19 34.00
N ARG A 222 -56.52 -51.51 34.73
CA ARG A 222 -56.47 -52.71 35.59
C ARG A 222 -57.55 -52.67 36.67
N GLU A 223 -57.79 -51.52 37.30
CA GLU A 223 -58.85 -51.35 38.29
C GLU A 223 -60.24 -51.56 37.68
N CYS A 224 -60.50 -51.01 36.48
CA CYS A 224 -61.73 -51.26 35.73
C CYS A 224 -61.93 -52.76 35.43
N ASP A 225 -60.89 -53.45 34.96
CA ASP A 225 -60.96 -54.89 34.67
C ASP A 225 -61.22 -55.71 35.94
N GLN A 226 -60.58 -55.36 37.05
CA GLN A 226 -60.80 -55.99 38.36
C GLN A 226 -62.23 -55.76 38.86
N LEU A 227 -62.76 -54.54 38.75
CA LEU A 227 -64.13 -54.21 39.12
C LEU A 227 -65.16 -54.89 38.22
N ALA A 228 -64.87 -55.01 36.92
CA ALA A 228 -65.71 -55.73 35.98
C ALA A 228 -65.75 -57.23 36.32
N ALA A 229 -64.60 -57.85 36.57
CA ALA A 229 -64.51 -59.25 37.00
C ALA A 229 -65.25 -59.48 38.34
N HIS A 230 -65.09 -58.57 39.31
CA HIS A 230 -65.81 -58.63 40.58
C HIS A 230 -67.33 -58.50 40.39
N ASN A 231 -67.80 -57.60 39.52
CA ASN A 231 -69.23 -57.48 39.21
C ASN A 231 -69.79 -58.77 38.59
N VAL A 232 -69.07 -59.37 37.64
CA VAL A 232 -69.47 -60.66 37.04
C VAL A 232 -69.54 -61.74 38.12
N GLN A 233 -68.53 -61.84 38.99
CA GLN A 233 -68.52 -62.79 40.10
C GLN A 233 -69.75 -62.61 41.02
N MET A 234 -70.02 -61.39 41.47
CA MET A 234 -71.20 -61.08 42.30
C MET A 234 -72.52 -61.38 41.59
N SER A 235 -72.61 -61.15 40.28
CA SER A 235 -73.78 -61.52 39.48
C SER A 235 -73.98 -63.03 39.47
N THR A 236 -72.91 -63.81 39.25
CA THR A 236 -72.97 -65.27 39.28
C THR A 236 -73.32 -65.80 40.66
N ASP A 237 -72.78 -65.21 41.72
CA ASP A 237 -73.09 -65.57 43.10
C ASP A 237 -74.57 -65.27 43.41
N ASN A 238 -75.07 -64.09 43.03
CA ASN A 238 -76.49 -63.74 43.16
C ASN A 238 -77.40 -64.71 42.39
N GLU A 239 -77.02 -65.12 41.18
CA GLU A 239 -77.77 -66.12 40.40
C GLU A 239 -77.80 -67.48 41.11
N THR A 240 -76.65 -67.94 41.62
CA THR A 240 -76.60 -69.21 42.36
C THR A 240 -77.42 -69.16 43.64
N MET A 241 -77.34 -68.05 44.39
CA MET A 241 -78.18 -67.82 45.57
C MET A 241 -79.66 -67.84 45.21
N SER A 242 -80.06 -67.16 44.13
CA SER A 242 -81.45 -67.16 43.65
C SER A 242 -81.92 -68.58 43.30
N ARG A 243 -81.11 -69.36 42.57
CA ARG A 243 -81.40 -70.78 42.29
C ARG A 243 -81.53 -71.60 43.57
N THR A 244 -80.67 -71.38 44.57
CA THR A 244 -80.77 -72.10 45.85
C THR A 244 -82.05 -71.73 46.61
N LEU A 245 -82.44 -70.46 46.62
CA LEU A 245 -83.70 -70.01 47.20
C LEU A 245 -84.88 -70.69 46.51
N GLU A 246 -84.93 -70.71 45.18
CA GLU A 246 -85.98 -71.42 44.42
C GLU A 246 -86.04 -72.91 44.77
N THR A 247 -84.88 -73.58 44.92
CA THR A 247 -84.87 -74.99 45.33
C THR A 247 -85.33 -75.21 46.77
N LEU A 248 -85.00 -74.29 47.68
CA LEU A 248 -85.46 -74.34 49.07
C LEU A 248 -86.96 -74.05 49.16
N GLU A 249 -87.46 -73.05 48.43
CA GLU A 249 -88.90 -72.76 48.30
C GLU A 249 -89.66 -73.98 47.77
N ARG A 250 -89.13 -74.65 46.74
CA ARG A 250 -89.71 -75.90 46.22
C ARG A 250 -89.75 -77.01 47.28
N ARG A 251 -88.72 -77.12 48.12
CA ARG A 251 -88.65 -78.10 49.22
C ARG A 251 -89.54 -77.77 50.42
N VAL A 252 -89.90 -76.51 50.62
CA VAL A 252 -90.85 -76.06 51.66
C VAL A 252 -92.31 -76.28 51.20
N ALA A 253 -92.54 -76.36 49.89
CA ALA A 253 -93.86 -76.59 49.29
C ALA A 253 -94.26 -78.08 49.19
N GLU A 254 -93.36 -79.02 49.46
CA GLU A 254 -93.58 -80.48 49.56
C GLU A 254 -93.80 -80.92 51.02
#